data_AF-A0A7K4IPE4-F1
#
_entry.id   AF-A0A7K4IPE4-F1
#
_cell.length_a   1.000
_cell.length_b   1.000
_cell.length_c   1.000
_cell.angle_alpha   90.00
_cell.angle_beta   90.00
_cell.angle_gamma   90.00
#
_symmetry.space_group_name_H-M   'P 1'
#
loop_
_entity.id
_entity.type
_entity.pdbx_description
1 polymer ?
#
loop_
_entity_poly.entity_id
_entity_poly.type
_entity_poly.pdbx_seq_one_letter_code
_entity_poly.pdbx_strand_id
1 'polypeptide(L)'
;MDWVGLLISIVINTIIISPALWLSGRALVGKEKAKFTDAIWIALLGTFVGVAVGTFFSGLVAAVIMFIIWLALIKHFFDCGWIMSFGIALVAVIIFVVVAVILALIGFAVIGLWL
;
A
#
# COMPACT_ATOMS: atom_id res chain seq x y z
N MET A 1 1.39 -8.16 23.47
CA MET A 1 1.28 -8.11 22.00
C MET A 1 1.57 -9.51 21.51
N ASP A 2 0.65 -10.10 20.74
CA ASP A 2 0.95 -11.36 20.06
C ASP A 2 1.90 -11.06 18.90
N TRP A 3 3.18 -11.32 19.11
CA TRP A 3 4.24 -11.05 18.13
C TRP A 3 4.03 -11.83 16.84
N VAL A 4 3.40 -13.00 16.92
CA VAL A 4 3.08 -13.82 15.75
C VAL A 4 2.00 -13.14 14.91
N GLY A 5 0.90 -12.70 15.53
CA GLY A 5 -0.15 -11.94 14.86
C GLY A 5 0.36 -10.66 14.20
N LEU A 6 1.29 -9.93 14.84
CA LEU A 6 1.92 -8.75 14.24
C LEU A 6 2.70 -9.11 12.97
N LEU A 7 3.57 -10.13 13.02
CA LEU A 7 4.34 -10.56 11.85
C LEU A 7 3.43 -11.02 10.70
N ILE A 8 2.39 -11.79 11.01
CA ILE A 8 1.40 -12.24 10.01
C ILE A 8 0.73 -11.02 9.36
N SER A 9 0.30 -10.04 10.15
CA SER A 9 -0.34 -8.83 9.61
C SER A 9 0.60 -8.02 8.71
N ILE A 10 1.89 -7.93 9.04
CA ILE A 10 2.87 -7.24 8.19
C ILE A 10 3.01 -7.96 6.86
N VAL A 11 3.13 -9.29 6.87
CA VAL A 11 3.25 -10.09 5.65
C VAL A 11 2.00 -9.96 4.77
N ILE A 12 0.81 -10.09 5.37
CA ILE A 12 -0.47 -9.96 4.65
C ILE A 12 -0.59 -8.55 4.04
N ASN A 13 -0.34 -7.49 4.81
CA ASN A 13 -0.39 -6.11 4.29
C ASN A 13 0.61 -5.90 3.16
N THR A 14 1.82 -6.47 3.26
CA THR A 14 2.82 -6.39 2.19
C THR A 14 2.32 -7.05 0.91
N ILE A 15 1.72 -8.24 1.00
CA ILE A 15 1.15 -8.98 -0.15
C ILE A 15 -0.01 -8.21 -0.78
N ILE A 16 -0.83 -7.54 0.03
CA ILE A 16 -1.99 -6.78 -0.45
C ILE A 16 -1.57 -5.46 -1.11
N ILE A 17 -0.60 -4.74 -0.52
CA ILE A 17 -0.19 -3.39 -0.95
C ILE A 17 0.79 -3.42 -2.11
N SER A 18 1.72 -4.37 -2.13
CA SER A 18 2.78 -4.41 -3.15
C SER A 18 2.27 -4.48 -4.60
N PRO A 19 1.22 -5.26 -4.97
CA PRO A 19 0.75 -5.31 -6.35
C PRO A 19 0.17 -3.97 -6.81
N ALA A 20 -0.59 -3.28 -5.96
CA ALA A 20 -1.18 -2.00 -6.30
C ALA A 20 -0.11 -0.91 -6.50
N LEU A 21 0.86 -0.83 -5.58
CA LEU A 21 2.00 0.09 -5.71
C LEU A 21 2.87 -0.22 -6.93
N TRP A 22 3.09 -1.50 -7.21
CA TRP A 22 3.88 -1.91 -8.36
C TRP A 22 3.20 -1.57 -9.69
N LEU A 23 1.89 -1.83 -9.79
CA LEU A 23 1.10 -1.50 -10.97
C LEU A 23 1.07 0.02 -11.19
N SER A 24 0.82 0.81 -10.15
CA SER A 24 0.81 2.28 -10.27
C SER A 24 2.19 2.84 -10.60
N GLY A 25 3.25 2.32 -9.97
CA GLY A 25 4.63 2.70 -10.26
C GLY A 25 5.00 2.38 -11.71
N ARG A 26 4.71 1.16 -12.18
CA ARG A 26 4.98 0.78 -13.57
C ARG A 26 4.21 1.64 -14.58
N ALA A 27 2.97 2.00 -14.26
CA ALA A 27 2.13 2.82 -15.13
C ALA A 27 2.68 4.25 -15.30
N LEU A 28 3.28 4.83 -14.26
CA LEU A 28 3.70 6.24 -14.27
C LEU A 28 5.19 6.47 -14.52
N VAL A 29 6.07 5.61 -13.98
CA VAL A 29 7.53 5.79 -14.06
C VAL A 29 8.25 4.68 -14.84
N GLY A 30 7.52 3.67 -15.30
CA GLY A 30 8.04 2.60 -16.14
C GLY A 30 8.68 1.44 -15.38
N LYS A 31 9.00 0.37 -16.12
CA LYS A 31 9.50 -0.91 -15.57
C LYS A 31 10.90 -0.83 -14.98
N GLU A 32 11.74 0.08 -15.47
CA GLU A 32 13.12 0.22 -15.02
C GLU A 32 13.20 0.78 -13.59
N LYS A 33 12.27 1.69 -13.27
CA LYS A 33 12.17 2.36 -11.97
C LYS A 33 11.28 1.65 -10.98
N ALA A 34 10.15 1.08 -11.43
CA ALA A 34 9.21 0.39 -10.56
C ALA A 34 9.33 -1.13 -10.67
N LYS A 35 10.27 -1.71 -9.90
CA LYS A 35 10.38 -3.18 -9.78
C LYS A 35 9.44 -3.69 -8.70
N PHE A 36 9.05 -4.96 -8.81
CA PHE A 36 8.14 -5.56 -7.84
C PHE A 36 8.78 -5.67 -6.46
N THR A 37 10.08 -5.96 -6.42
CA THR A 37 10.88 -5.97 -5.18
C THR A 37 10.86 -4.63 -4.47
N ASP A 38 10.94 -3.52 -5.22
CA ASP A 38 10.88 -2.17 -4.64
C ASP A 38 9.50 -1.90 -4.04
N ALA A 39 8.42 -2.33 -4.70
CA ALA A 39 7.07 -2.23 -4.18
C ALA A 39 6.85 -3.08 -2.90
N ILE A 40 7.46 -4.26 -2.83
CA ILE A 40 7.48 -5.08 -1.60
C ILE A 40 8.17 -4.32 -0.47
N TRP A 41 9.35 -3.73 -0.72
CA TRP A 41 10.07 -2.97 0.31
C TRP A 41 9.28 -1.75 0.80
N ILE A 42 8.65 -1.00 -0.13
CA ILE A 42 7.79 0.12 0.23
C ILE A 42 6.64 -0.36 1.12
N ALA A 43 5.96 -1.45 0.74
CA ALA A 43 4.83 -1.97 1.50
C ALA A 43 5.24 -2.50 2.88
N LEU A 44 6.36 -3.21 2.95
CA LEU A 44 6.90 -3.77 4.19
C LEU A 44 7.30 -2.67 5.17
N LEU A 45 8.13 -1.73 4.72
CA LEU A 45 8.59 -0.61 5.53
C LEU A 45 7.44 0.34 5.89
N GLY A 46 6.55 0.64 4.95
CA GLY A 46 5.37 1.44 5.21
C GLY A 46 4.48 0.82 6.30
N THR A 47 4.25 -0.50 6.24
CA THR A 47 3.46 -1.18 7.28
C THR A 47 4.18 -1.16 8.63
N PHE A 48 5.48 -1.49 8.64
CA PHE A 48 6.28 -1.51 9.87
C PHE A 48 6.34 -0.13 10.54
N VAL A 49 6.64 0.92 9.77
CA VAL A 49 6.67 2.30 10.25
C VAL A 49 5.28 2.78 10.65
N GLY A 50 4.22 2.34 9.95
CA GLY A 50 2.84 2.65 10.31
C GLY A 50 2.46 2.14 11.71
N VAL A 51 2.91 0.94 12.08
CA VAL A 51 2.74 0.41 13.45
C VAL A 51 3.44 1.32 14.45
N ALA A 52 4.69 1.70 14.20
CA ALA A 52 5.43 2.60 15.09
C ALA A 52 4.76 3.97 15.21
N VAL A 53 4.42 4.62 14.09
CA VAL A 53 3.76 5.94 14.09
C VAL A 53 2.43 5.88 14.83
N GLY A 54 1.62 4.83 14.62
CA GLY A 54 0.34 4.65 15.29
C GLY A 54 0.44 4.42 16.81
N THR A 55 1.61 4.00 17.32
CA THR A 55 1.82 3.89 18.77
C THR A 55 2.12 5.23 19.45
N PHE A 56 2.75 6.17 18.73
CA PHE A 56 3.16 7.47 19.29
C PHE A 56 2.25 8.63 18.91
N PHE A 57 1.54 8.53 17.78
CA PHE A 57 0.68 9.57 17.24
C PHE A 57 -0.69 9.00 16.89
N SER A 58 -1.73 9.83 17.01
CA SER A 58 -3.10 9.45 16.65
C SER A 58 -3.82 10.56 15.87
N GLY A 59 -4.94 10.21 15.23
CA GLY A 59 -5.80 11.16 14.53
C GLY A 59 -5.13 11.78 13.30
N LEU A 60 -5.46 13.03 13.02
CA LEU A 60 -5.03 13.73 11.80
C LEU A 60 -3.51 13.88 11.70
N VAL A 61 -2.83 14.08 12.84
CA VAL A 61 -1.37 14.23 12.90
C VAL A 61 -0.66 12.96 12.41
N ALA A 62 -1.08 11.80 12.92
CA ALA A 62 -0.54 10.51 12.47
C ALA A 62 -0.80 10.27 10.98
N ALA A 63 -1.99 10.62 10.50
CA ALA A 63 -2.35 10.47 9.09
C ALA A 63 -1.45 11.31 8.16
N VAL A 64 -1.18 12.58 8.52
CA VAL A 64 -0.30 13.46 7.74
C VAL A 64 1.14 12.96 7.75
N ILE A 65 1.66 12.55 8.91
CA ILE A 65 3.01 11.97 9.03
C ILE A 65 3.12 10.74 8.14
N MET A 66 2.15 9.82 8.26
CA MET A 66 2.17 8.57 7.52
C MET A 66 2.02 8.80 6.02
N PHE A 67 1.20 9.76 5.62
CA PHE A 67 1.06 10.16 4.22
C PHE A 67 2.41 10.63 3.64
N ILE A 68 3.13 11.49 4.36
CA ILE A 68 4.46 11.96 3.94
C ILE A 68 5.46 10.80 3.87
N ILE A 69 5.42 9.87 4.83
CA ILE A 69 6.29 8.68 4.85
C ILE A 69 6.04 7.80 3.64
N TRP A 70 4.78 7.52 3.29
CA TRP A 70 4.47 6.75 2.08
C TRP A 70 5.01 7.43 0.82
N LEU A 71 4.82 8.75 0.67
CA LEU A 71 5.36 9.49 -0.46
C LEU A 71 6.89 9.44 -0.51
N ALA A 72 7.56 9.54 0.64
CA ALA A 72 9.01 9.47 0.74
C ALA A 72 9.54 8.07 0.38
N LEU A 73 8.89 7.01 0.85
CA LEU A 73 9.23 5.63 0.50
C LEU A 73 9.07 5.40 -1.00
N ILE A 74 7.92 5.78 -1.59
CA ILE A 74 7.69 5.66 -3.03
C ILE A 74 8.76 6.43 -3.81
N LYS A 75 9.05 7.67 -3.42
CA LYS A 75 10.06 8.52 -4.06
C LYS A 75 11.44 7.85 -4.03
N HIS A 76 11.83 7.28 -2.89
CA HIS A 76 13.14 6.69 -2.68
C HIS A 76 13.30 5.36 -3.43
N PHE A 77 12.30 4.47 -3.34
CA PHE A 77 12.39 3.14 -3.92
C PHE A 77 12.09 3.09 -5.42
N PHE A 78 11.28 4.02 -5.95
CA PHE A 78 10.99 4.10 -7.39
C PHE A 78 11.78 5.20 -8.12
N ASP A 79 12.81 5.78 -7.50
CA ASP A 79 13.70 6.79 -8.10
C ASP A 79 12.96 7.89 -8.90
N CYS A 80 11.91 8.46 -8.29
CA CYS A 80 11.02 9.43 -8.93
C CYS A 80 10.99 10.78 -8.21
N GLY A 81 10.41 11.80 -8.85
CA GLY A 81 10.18 13.10 -8.23
C GLY A 81 9.00 13.10 -7.25
N TRP A 82 8.88 14.14 -6.42
CA TRP A 82 7.77 14.29 -5.45
C TRP A 82 6.38 14.33 -6.09
N ILE A 83 6.24 15.01 -7.24
CA ILE A 83 4.96 15.08 -7.96
C ILE A 83 4.59 13.69 -8.50
N MET A 84 5.58 12.94 -9.00
CA MET A 84 5.37 11.58 -9.49
C MET A 84 5.02 10.62 -8.35
N SER A 85 5.67 10.70 -7.18
CA SER A 85 5.32 9.82 -6.06
C SER A 85 3.90 10.06 -5.55
N PHE A 86 3.43 11.32 -5.56
CA PHE A 86 2.04 11.65 -5.29
C PHE A 86 1.09 11.05 -6.33
N GLY A 87 1.43 11.15 -7.62
CA GLY A 87 0.66 10.51 -8.69
C GLY A 87 0.58 8.98 -8.53
N ILE A 88 1.69 8.34 -8.18
CA ILE A 88 1.75 6.89 -7.92
C ILE A 88 0.89 6.49 -6.73
N ALA A 89 0.92 7.26 -5.64
CA ALA A 89 0.06 7.03 -4.48
C ALA A 89 -1.42 7.17 -4.85
N LEU A 90 -1.79 8.20 -5.62
CA LEU A 90 -3.17 8.41 -6.06
C LEU A 90 -3.66 7.26 -6.96
N VAL A 91 -2.86 6.86 -7.96
CA VAL A 91 -3.19 5.73 -8.84
C VAL A 91 -3.25 4.42 -8.06
N ALA A 92 -2.37 4.20 -7.07
CA ALA A 92 -2.42 3.03 -6.20
C ALA A 92 -3.75 2.95 -5.43
N VAL A 93 -4.23 4.08 -4.90
CA VAL A 93 -5.54 4.15 -4.22
C VAL A 93 -6.67 3.80 -5.19
N ILE A 94 -6.65 4.30 -6.42
CA ILE A 94 -7.66 3.97 -7.44
C ILE A 94 -7.65 2.46 -7.73
N ILE A 95 -6.47 1.87 -7.93
CA ILE A 95 -6.33 0.42 -8.16
C ILE A 95 -6.89 -0.37 -6.97
N PHE A 96 -6.58 0.07 -5.74
CA PHE A 96 -7.10 -0.55 -4.53
C PHE A 96 -8.62 -0.51 -4.43
N VAL A 97 -9.24 0.63 -4.74
CA VAL A 97 -10.70 0.78 -4.75
C VAL A 97 -11.33 -0.16 -5.78
N VAL A 98 -10.76 -0.24 -6.99
CA VAL A 98 -11.24 -1.17 -8.03
C VAL A 98 -11.16 -2.62 -7.56
N VAL A 99 -10.03 -3.03 -6.99
CA VAL A 99 -9.85 -4.39 -6.45
C VAL A 99 -10.85 -4.67 -5.34
N ALA A 100 -11.06 -3.73 -4.40
CA ALA A 100 -12.00 -3.88 -3.31
C ALA A 100 -13.46 -4.03 -3.80
N VAL A 101 -13.86 -3.24 -4.80
CA VAL A 101 -15.19 -3.33 -5.42
C VAL A 101 -15.38 -4.69 -6.10
N ILE A 102 -14.39 -5.15 -6.87
CA ILE A 102 -14.44 -6.47 -7.54
C ILE A 102 -14.58 -7.59 -6.50
N LEU A 103 -13.75 -7.57 -5.45
CA LEU A 103 -13.81 -8.56 -4.38
C LEU A 103 -15.15 -8.53 -3.64
N ALA A 104 -15.71 -7.35 -3.38
CA ALA A 104 -17.01 -7.20 -2.75
C ALA A 104 -18.13 -7.81 -3.61
N LEU A 105 -18.15 -7.52 -4.93
CA LEU A 105 -19.13 -8.10 -5.85
C LEU A 105 -19.03 -9.62 -5.94
N ILE A 106 -17.82 -10.16 -5.99
CA ILE A 106 -17.59 -11.62 -5.96
C ILE A 106 -18.09 -12.20 -4.63
N GLY A 107 -17.79 -11.55 -3.50
CA GLY A 107 -18.26 -11.95 -2.18
C GLY A 107 -19.78 -12.01 -2.10
N PHE A 108 -20.47 -10.98 -2.59
CA PHE A 108 -21.94 -10.95 -2.67
C PHE A 108 -22.50 -12.06 -3.57
N ALA A 109 -21.89 -12.31 -4.74
CA ALA A 109 -22.33 -13.35 -5.66
C ALA A 109 -22.16 -14.76 -5.06
N VAL A 110 -21.03 -15.01 -4.37
CA VAL A 110 -20.80 -16.28 -3.68
C VAL A 110 -21.81 -16.46 -2.55
N ILE A 111 -21.99 -15.46 -1.68
CA ILE A 111 -22.95 -15.57 -0.57
C ILE A 111 -24.38 -15.76 -1.09
N GLY A 112 -24.78 -15.01 -2.12
CA GLY A 112 -26.11 -15.10 -2.73
C GLY A 112 -26.37 -16.40 -3.50
N LEU A 113 -25.34 -17.13 -3.93
CA LEU A 113 -25.48 -18.45 -4.56
C LEU A 113 -25.72 -19.56 -3.53
N TRP A 114 -25.28 -19.36 -2.28
CA TRP A 114 -25.37 -20.34 -1.19
C TRP A 114 -26.57 -20.12 -0.27
N LEU A 115 -27.33 -19.02 -0.44
CA LEU A 115 -28.58 -18.71 0.24
C LEU A 115 -29.79 -19.13 -0.62
#